data_AF-A0A3P9BNA9-F1
#
_entry.id   AF-A0A3P9BNA9-F1
#
_cell.length_a   1.000
_cell.length_b   1.000
_cell.length_c   1.000
_cell.angle_alpha   90.00
_cell.angle_beta   90.00
_cell.angle_gamma   90.00
#
_symmetry.space_group_name_H-M   'P 1'
#
loop_
_entity.id
_entity.type
_entity.pdbx_description
1 polymer ?
#
loop_
_entity_poly.entity_id
_entity_poly.type
_entity_poly.pdbx_seq_one_letter_code
_entity_poly.pdbx_strand_id
1 'polypeptide(L)'
;MKEALQRSGSAGSSWNNQVVRNISKQRGSTTASVHLPLTHTCTDKQQTQQRNMFKTFPCAAVEVKNEPILSFKEGSHERVELLKALASLKGRTEEIPCVVGDEHVWTKDIRYQLSPFNHSHKVAKFCYADKELINKAIAASVAARKEWDLKPVEDRAQIIFKAADVISGPRRAEILAKTMIGQGKTVVQAEIDAAAELIDFFRFNAKHAIELQRQQPLDAEGSTNTLLYRGLEGFVAAVAPFNFTAIGGNLAGTPALMGNVVLWKPSDTAMSASYSVYKILRECGMPPNIIQFLPADGPVFGDAVTASEHLAGINFTGSMPTFKRLWKQVAQNLDIYRTFPRLAGECGGKNFHFVHTSAEVQSVVTGTIRSAFEYGGQKCSACSRMYVPDSLWPQIKEQLLAIHKDIRVGDPVEDFSTFLSAVIDDKSFGRIKKWLERAKSSPNLKVIAGGNCDDKKGYFVEPTIIETRDPQDAIMNEEIFGPVLAVYVYPEKDYREVLRLIDATSPYALTGAVFAKDEKVIDEASSVLRNAAGNYYINDKSTGSIVAQQPFGGARASGTNDKPGGPHYVLRWTSPQTVKRTHVPLTEWKYPYMG
;
A
#
# COMPACT_ATOMS: atom_id res chain seq x y z
N MET A 1 -16.27 -32.14 -57.84
CA MET A 1 -15.84 -33.28 -57.00
C MET A 1 -16.34 -32.95 -55.59
N LYS A 2 -17.56 -33.39 -55.22
CA LYS A 2 -17.93 -34.74 -54.74
C LYS A 2 -17.36 -35.00 -53.34
N GLU A 3 -18.11 -34.82 -52.24
CA GLU A 3 -19.25 -35.64 -51.71
C GLU A 3 -18.75 -36.79 -50.79
N ALA A 4 -19.44 -37.26 -49.72
CA ALA A 4 -20.30 -36.64 -48.68
C ALA A 4 -20.74 -37.76 -47.67
N LEU A 5 -20.87 -37.44 -46.36
CA LEU A 5 -21.73 -38.07 -45.29
C LEU A 5 -21.82 -39.64 -45.18
N GLN A 6 -21.77 -40.29 -44.00
CA GLN A 6 -22.77 -40.29 -42.90
C GLN A 6 -22.30 -41.08 -41.65
N ARG A 7 -22.88 -40.76 -40.45
CA ARG A 7 -23.39 -41.60 -39.32
C ARG A 7 -22.64 -42.90 -38.88
N SER A 8 -22.56 -43.33 -37.61
CA SER A 8 -23.18 -42.97 -36.30
C SER A 8 -22.16 -43.28 -35.15
N GLY A 9 -22.42 -43.49 -33.84
CA GLY A 9 -23.62 -43.41 -32.97
C GLY A 9 -23.53 -44.28 -31.68
N SER A 10 -23.85 -43.73 -30.49
CA SER A 10 -23.96 -44.37 -29.14
C SER A 10 -22.73 -45.08 -28.54
N ALA A 11 -22.55 -45.32 -27.23
CA ALA A 11 -22.82 -44.63 -25.95
C ALA A 11 -22.71 -45.65 -24.79
N GLY A 12 -21.93 -45.36 -23.73
CA GLY A 12 -22.31 -45.69 -22.34
C GLY A 12 -21.70 -46.91 -21.60
N SER A 13 -21.23 -46.62 -20.37
CA SER A 13 -21.30 -47.51 -19.18
C SER A 13 -20.27 -48.68 -19.07
N SER A 14 -19.94 -49.29 -17.91
CA SER A 14 -20.08 -48.89 -16.47
C SER A 14 -19.37 -49.88 -15.50
N TRP A 15 -19.29 -49.50 -14.19
CA TRP A 15 -18.91 -50.27 -12.97
C TRP A 15 -17.40 -50.50 -12.68
N ASN A 16 -16.76 -50.18 -11.54
CA ASN A 16 -17.03 -49.61 -10.19
C ASN A 16 -16.87 -50.58 -8.97
N ASN A 17 -16.51 -50.03 -7.79
CA ASN A 17 -16.36 -50.62 -6.42
C ASN A 17 -15.13 -51.56 -6.15
N GLN A 18 -14.02 -51.21 -5.47
CA GLN A 18 -13.76 -50.62 -4.12
C GLN A 18 -13.83 -51.61 -2.91
N VAL A 19 -13.05 -51.35 -1.83
CA VAL A 19 -13.11 -51.90 -0.42
C VAL A 19 -12.32 -53.22 -0.11
N VAL A 20 -11.60 -53.47 1.02
CA VAL A 20 -10.79 -52.71 2.03
C VAL A 20 -10.14 -53.72 3.06
N ARG A 21 -9.17 -53.32 3.94
CA ARG A 21 -8.53 -54.06 5.11
C ARG A 21 -7.21 -54.85 4.81
N ASN A 22 -6.23 -55.11 5.72
CA ASN A 22 -5.92 -54.65 7.11
C ASN A 22 -4.48 -55.00 7.65
N ILE A 23 -4.01 -54.23 8.66
CA ILE A 23 -3.28 -54.63 9.93
C ILE A 23 -1.76 -55.00 10.01
N SER A 24 -1.14 -54.60 11.15
CA SER A 24 0.14 -55.01 11.81
C SER A 24 1.49 -54.59 11.18
N LYS A 25 2.44 -53.90 11.85
CA LYS A 25 3.14 -54.02 13.18
C LYS A 25 4.38 -54.94 13.16
N GLN A 26 5.59 -54.38 13.35
CA GLN A 26 6.45 -54.65 14.53
C GLN A 26 7.68 -53.70 14.60
N ARG A 27 8.54 -53.87 15.63
CA ARG A 27 9.68 -53.00 15.99
C ARG A 27 11.03 -53.65 15.57
N GLY A 28 12.06 -52.84 15.35
CA GLY A 28 13.45 -53.30 15.29
C GLY A 28 14.43 -52.12 15.32
N SER A 29 15.53 -52.24 16.08
CA SER A 29 16.54 -51.18 16.24
C SER A 29 17.94 -51.71 15.96
N THR A 30 18.71 -51.00 15.15
CA THR A 30 20.17 -51.22 15.01
C THR A 30 20.89 -49.91 14.75
N THR A 31 21.98 -49.68 15.47
CA THR A 31 22.93 -48.58 15.26
C THR A 31 23.90 -48.93 14.14
N ALA A 32 24.12 -48.01 13.19
CA ALA A 32 25.18 -48.12 12.19
C ALA A 32 25.88 -46.76 12.04
N SER A 33 27.08 -46.63 12.61
CA SER A 33 27.93 -45.45 12.48
C SER A 33 28.72 -45.50 11.18
N VAL A 34 28.50 -44.52 10.29
CA VAL A 34 29.30 -44.37 9.05
C VAL A 34 30.30 -43.24 9.24
N HIS A 35 31.60 -43.56 9.21
CA HIS A 35 32.66 -42.56 9.04
C HIS A 35 32.81 -42.21 7.55
N LEU A 36 32.92 -40.92 7.25
CA LEU A 36 33.38 -40.39 5.97
C LEU A 36 34.59 -39.48 6.24
N PRO A 37 35.73 -39.67 5.54
CA PRO A 37 36.93 -38.88 5.79
C PRO A 37 36.80 -37.45 5.23
N LEU A 38 37.17 -36.46 6.05
CA LEU A 38 37.25 -35.06 5.63
C LEU A 38 38.65 -34.73 5.09
N THR A 39 38.76 -34.50 3.79
CA THR A 39 39.96 -33.91 3.16
C THR A 39 39.57 -32.77 2.23
N HIS A 40 39.38 -31.57 2.78
CA HIS A 40 39.16 -30.36 1.99
C HIS A 40 40.49 -29.73 1.57
N THR A 41 40.88 -29.94 0.31
CA THR A 41 41.86 -29.07 -0.36
C THR A 41 41.23 -27.70 -0.63
N CYS A 42 41.91 -26.63 -0.21
CA CYS A 42 41.34 -25.27 -0.20
C CYS A 42 42.25 -24.28 -0.95
N THR A 43 42.10 -24.20 -2.28
CA THR A 43 42.83 -23.24 -3.14
C THR A 43 41.97 -22.63 -4.26
N ASP A 44 41.30 -23.42 -5.11
CA ASP A 44 40.79 -22.90 -6.41
C ASP A 44 39.46 -22.12 -6.38
N LYS A 45 38.66 -22.21 -5.30
CA LYS A 45 37.33 -21.58 -5.27
C LYS A 45 37.38 -20.04 -5.23
N GLN A 46 38.39 -19.44 -4.59
CA GLN A 46 38.47 -17.98 -4.43
C GLN A 46 38.77 -17.24 -5.74
N GLN A 47 39.72 -17.72 -6.56
CA GLN A 47 40.01 -17.11 -7.86
C GLN A 47 38.82 -17.20 -8.82
N THR A 48 38.06 -18.30 -8.74
CA THR A 48 36.87 -18.51 -9.57
C THR A 48 35.73 -17.55 -9.19
N GLN A 49 35.54 -17.26 -7.89
CA GLN A 49 34.59 -16.23 -7.44
C GLN A 49 34.97 -14.83 -7.92
N GLN A 50 36.24 -14.43 -7.80
CA GLN A 50 36.68 -13.09 -8.24
C GLN A 50 36.43 -12.83 -9.73
N ARG A 51 36.55 -13.85 -10.60
CA ARG A 51 36.30 -13.69 -12.04
C ARG A 51 34.83 -13.41 -12.39
N ASN A 52 33.88 -13.77 -11.52
CA ASN A 52 32.44 -13.76 -11.79
C ASN A 52 31.63 -12.71 -11.00
N MET A 53 32.24 -11.89 -10.13
CA MET A 53 31.50 -10.93 -9.27
C MET A 53 30.66 -9.87 -10.01
N PHE A 54 30.81 -9.75 -11.34
CA PHE A 54 30.14 -8.77 -12.19
C PHE A 54 29.24 -9.40 -13.26
N LYS A 55 28.70 -10.62 -13.04
CA LYS A 55 27.70 -11.21 -13.94
C LYS A 55 26.42 -11.56 -13.19
N THR A 56 25.33 -10.86 -13.54
CA THR A 56 23.97 -11.27 -13.21
C THR A 56 23.61 -12.52 -14.00
N PHE A 57 23.34 -13.63 -13.31
CA PHE A 57 22.89 -14.86 -13.97
C PHE A 57 21.40 -14.75 -14.35
N PRO A 58 20.95 -15.35 -15.46
CA PRO A 58 19.54 -15.35 -15.83
C PRO A 58 18.73 -16.27 -14.91
N CYS A 59 18.16 -15.70 -13.84
CA CYS A 59 17.15 -16.37 -13.03
C CYS A 59 15.89 -16.68 -13.89
N ALA A 60 15.15 -17.74 -13.54
CA ALA A 60 13.89 -18.11 -14.20
C ALA A 60 12.82 -17.02 -14.08
N ALA A 61 11.79 -17.05 -14.94
CA ALA A 61 10.65 -16.14 -14.84
C ALA A 61 9.90 -16.36 -13.51
N VAL A 62 9.74 -15.30 -12.72
CA VAL A 62 9.01 -15.36 -11.47
C VAL A 62 7.54 -15.06 -11.75
N GLU A 63 6.71 -16.10 -11.74
CA GLU A 63 5.26 -15.96 -11.85
C GLU A 63 4.66 -15.63 -10.49
N VAL A 64 3.85 -14.57 -10.45
CA VAL A 64 3.02 -14.20 -9.30
C VAL A 64 1.64 -13.80 -9.81
N LYS A 65 0.64 -13.89 -8.94
CA LYS A 65 -0.75 -13.51 -9.22
C LYS A 65 -1.27 -12.70 -8.04
N ASN A 66 -2.28 -11.86 -8.29
CA ASN A 66 -2.98 -11.17 -7.21
C ASN A 66 -3.60 -12.18 -6.24
N GLU A 67 -3.51 -11.88 -4.95
CA GLU A 67 -4.09 -12.70 -3.90
C GLU A 67 -5.63 -12.76 -4.02
N PRO A 68 -6.25 -13.94 -3.92
CA PRO A 68 -7.71 -14.05 -3.90
C PRO A 68 -8.31 -13.32 -2.69
N ILE A 69 -9.29 -12.45 -2.96
CA ILE A 69 -10.13 -11.84 -1.92
C ILE A 69 -11.08 -12.91 -1.37
N LEU A 70 -10.96 -13.24 -0.09
CA LEU A 70 -11.79 -14.24 0.57
C LEU A 70 -13.18 -13.70 0.92
N SER A 71 -14.13 -14.61 1.12
CA SER A 71 -15.56 -14.29 1.10
C SER A 71 -16.16 -13.97 2.46
N PHE A 72 -15.60 -14.54 3.53
CA PHE A 72 -16.08 -14.46 4.92
C PHE A 72 -17.58 -14.76 5.09
N LYS A 73 -18.12 -15.60 4.20
CA LYS A 73 -19.50 -16.11 4.28
C LYS A 73 -19.72 -16.92 5.56
N GLU A 74 -20.98 -17.02 5.98
CA GLU A 74 -21.31 -17.84 7.14
C GLU A 74 -20.89 -19.31 6.94
N GLY A 75 -20.36 -19.94 7.99
CA GLY A 75 -19.78 -21.28 7.94
C GLY A 75 -18.42 -21.40 7.23
N SER A 76 -17.88 -20.33 6.63
CA SER A 76 -16.61 -20.41 5.89
C SER A 76 -15.38 -20.44 6.81
N HIS A 77 -14.30 -21.11 6.39
CA HIS A 77 -13.10 -21.30 7.22
C HIS A 77 -12.43 -19.97 7.57
N GLU A 78 -12.33 -19.04 6.63
CA GLU A 78 -11.73 -17.71 6.87
C GLU A 78 -12.53 -16.91 7.90
N ARG A 79 -13.86 -17.08 7.95
CA ARG A 79 -14.73 -16.45 8.96
C ARG A 79 -14.51 -17.06 10.34
N VAL A 80 -14.38 -18.39 10.44
CA VAL A 80 -14.14 -19.09 11.71
C VAL A 80 -12.79 -18.68 12.31
N GLU A 81 -11.72 -18.64 11.52
CA GLU A 81 -10.40 -18.20 12.03
C GLU A 81 -10.36 -16.70 12.36
N LEU A 82 -11.03 -15.85 11.58
CA LEU A 82 -11.13 -14.42 11.90
C LEU A 82 -11.89 -14.19 13.23
N LEU A 83 -12.99 -14.89 13.46
CA LEU A 83 -13.75 -14.78 14.71
C LEU A 83 -12.92 -15.26 15.93
N LYS A 84 -12.13 -16.33 15.79
CA LYS A 84 -11.16 -16.74 16.82
C LYS A 84 -10.11 -15.67 17.08
N ALA A 85 -9.54 -15.08 16.03
CA ALA A 85 -8.51 -14.04 16.15
C ALA A 85 -9.06 -12.77 16.82
N LEU A 86 -10.24 -12.31 16.42
CA LEU A 86 -10.95 -11.19 17.05
C LEU A 86 -11.24 -11.45 18.54
N ALA A 87 -11.79 -12.63 18.88
CA ALA A 87 -12.03 -13.03 20.27
C ALA A 87 -10.73 -13.10 21.09
N SER A 88 -9.60 -13.46 20.47
CA SER A 88 -8.29 -13.51 21.12
C SER A 88 -7.67 -12.14 21.42
N LEU A 89 -8.20 -11.05 20.83
CA LEU A 89 -7.71 -9.67 21.00
C LEU A 89 -8.68 -8.79 21.80
N LYS A 90 -9.95 -9.19 21.92
CA LYS A 90 -11.00 -8.46 22.64
C LYS A 90 -10.57 -8.14 24.08
N GLY A 91 -10.54 -6.86 24.42
CA GLY A 91 -10.15 -6.36 25.75
C GLY A 91 -8.67 -6.49 26.11
N ARG A 92 -7.79 -6.91 25.19
CA ARG A 92 -6.34 -7.01 25.43
C ARG A 92 -5.58 -5.77 24.94
N THR A 93 -4.46 -5.48 25.59
CA THR A 93 -3.49 -4.45 25.18
C THR A 93 -2.18 -5.13 24.81
N GLU A 94 -1.74 -5.03 23.55
CA GLU A 94 -0.41 -5.51 23.12
C GLU A 94 0.67 -4.54 23.59
N GLU A 95 1.76 -5.02 24.20
CA GLU A 95 2.91 -4.18 24.54
C GLU A 95 3.90 -4.17 23.36
N ILE A 96 4.14 -2.99 22.80
CA ILE A 96 4.87 -2.79 21.55
C ILE A 96 6.07 -1.86 21.81
N PRO A 97 7.30 -2.40 21.90
CA PRO A 97 8.50 -1.59 22.09
C PRO A 97 8.94 -0.92 20.78
N CYS A 98 9.88 0.02 20.87
CA CYS A 98 10.76 0.32 19.75
C CYS A 98 11.69 -0.88 19.52
N VAL A 99 12.06 -1.20 18.27
CA VAL A 99 13.01 -2.29 17.97
C VAL A 99 14.20 -1.74 17.19
N VAL A 100 15.40 -1.91 17.77
CA VAL A 100 16.68 -1.53 17.18
C VAL A 100 17.59 -2.76 17.13
N GLY A 101 17.82 -3.29 15.93
CA GLY A 101 18.48 -4.59 15.76
C GLY A 101 17.58 -5.71 16.27
N ASP A 102 17.97 -6.31 17.40
CA ASP A 102 17.16 -7.26 18.17
C ASP A 102 16.81 -6.72 19.57
N GLU A 103 17.23 -5.49 19.91
CA GLU A 103 16.88 -4.86 21.19
C GLU A 103 15.44 -4.36 21.16
N HIS A 104 14.62 -4.82 22.11
CA HIS A 104 13.33 -4.23 22.45
C HIS A 104 13.54 -3.08 23.45
N VAL A 105 13.38 -1.85 22.99
CA VAL A 105 13.68 -0.63 23.75
C VAL A 105 12.39 0.08 24.17
N TRP A 106 12.35 0.54 25.42
CA TRP A 106 11.28 1.37 25.98
C TRP A 106 11.83 2.73 26.42
N THR A 107 11.17 3.81 25.99
CA THR A 107 11.42 5.16 26.51
C THR A 107 10.37 5.53 27.58
N LYS A 108 10.51 6.72 28.19
CA LYS A 108 9.55 7.23 29.17
C LYS A 108 8.27 7.79 28.53
N ASP A 109 8.26 8.08 27.23
CA ASP A 109 7.12 8.69 26.55
C ASP A 109 6.11 7.63 26.09
N ILE A 110 5.32 7.12 27.04
CA ILE A 110 4.34 6.06 26.83
C ILE A 110 3.10 6.59 26.11
N ARG A 111 2.71 5.89 25.05
CA ARG A 111 1.56 6.18 24.18
C ARG A 111 0.65 4.94 24.09
N TYR A 112 -0.58 5.15 23.60
CA TYR A 112 -1.56 4.08 23.42
C TYR A 112 -2.24 4.17 22.06
N GLN A 113 -2.43 3.03 21.41
CA GLN A 113 -3.41 2.88 20.33
C GLN A 113 -4.77 2.56 20.97
N LEU A 114 -5.80 3.31 20.61
CA LEU A 114 -7.18 3.08 21.04
C LEU A 114 -7.97 2.39 19.90
N SER A 115 -9.01 1.62 20.23
CA SER A 115 -9.91 1.09 19.21
C SER A 115 -10.88 2.19 18.76
N PRO A 116 -10.96 2.57 17.47
CA PRO A 116 -11.70 3.77 17.06
C PRO A 116 -13.21 3.75 17.41
N PHE A 117 -13.82 2.57 17.41
CA PHE A 117 -15.24 2.34 17.71
C PHE A 117 -15.53 1.99 19.18
N ASN A 118 -14.47 1.85 19.98
CA ASN A 118 -14.52 1.65 21.42
C ASN A 118 -13.24 2.23 22.05
N HIS A 119 -13.12 3.55 22.13
CA HIS A 119 -11.84 4.21 22.49
C HIS A 119 -11.44 3.98 23.96
N SER A 120 -12.31 3.39 24.78
CA SER A 120 -11.95 2.85 26.10
C SER A 120 -10.99 1.65 26.01
N HIS A 121 -11.05 0.87 24.91
CA HIS A 121 -10.17 -0.26 24.65
C HIS A 121 -8.83 0.24 24.11
N LYS A 122 -7.82 0.22 24.98
CA LYS A 122 -6.41 0.38 24.62
C LYS A 122 -5.93 -0.90 23.91
N VAL A 123 -5.83 -0.86 22.59
CA VAL A 123 -5.42 -1.99 21.74
C VAL A 123 -3.92 -2.27 21.86
N ALA A 124 -3.11 -1.22 22.00
CA ALA A 124 -1.68 -1.34 22.26
C ALA A 124 -1.16 -0.26 23.22
N LYS A 125 -0.12 -0.60 23.98
CA LYS A 125 0.76 0.31 24.73
C LYS A 125 2.10 0.33 24.00
N PHE A 126 2.62 1.51 23.68
CA PHE A 126 3.92 1.66 23.04
C PHE A 126 4.66 2.88 23.60
N CYS A 127 5.86 3.17 23.11
CA CYS A 127 6.60 4.39 23.46
C CYS A 127 7.10 5.11 22.21
N TYR A 128 7.28 6.42 22.28
CA TYR A 128 8.00 7.16 21.23
C TYR A 128 9.51 7.05 21.43
N ALA A 129 10.25 6.72 20.36
CA ALA A 129 11.68 6.89 20.30
C ALA A 129 12.06 8.38 20.42
N ASP A 130 13.00 8.67 21.28
CA ASP A 130 13.65 9.97 21.39
C ASP A 130 14.73 10.14 20.30
N LYS A 131 15.30 11.34 20.20
CA LYS A 131 16.31 11.67 19.18
C LYS A 131 17.56 10.79 19.33
N GLU A 132 17.90 10.45 20.56
CA GLU A 132 19.02 9.62 20.96
C GLU A 132 18.84 8.17 20.47
N LEU A 133 17.66 7.58 20.66
CA LEU A 133 17.33 6.24 20.16
C LEU A 133 17.23 6.21 18.62
N ILE A 134 16.68 7.25 17.99
CA ILE A 134 16.66 7.37 16.53
C ILE A 134 18.09 7.43 15.98
N ASN A 135 18.99 8.19 16.61
CA ASN A 135 20.40 8.25 16.23
C ASN A 135 21.14 6.91 16.45
N LYS A 136 20.87 6.19 17.54
CA LYS A 136 21.38 4.81 17.72
C LYS A 136 20.93 3.89 16.58
N ALA A 137 19.67 4.00 16.19
CA ALA A 137 19.09 3.20 15.11
C ALA A 137 19.66 3.54 13.72
N ILE A 138 19.89 4.82 13.42
CA ILE A 138 20.62 5.29 12.22
C ILE A 138 21.98 4.60 12.13
N ALA A 139 22.80 4.71 13.20
CA ALA A 139 24.15 4.18 13.20
C ALA A 139 24.17 2.65 13.00
N ALA A 140 23.30 1.92 13.70
CA ALA A 140 23.21 0.46 13.61
C ALA A 140 22.73 0.00 12.22
N SER A 141 21.77 0.71 11.60
CA SER A 141 21.33 0.44 10.23
C SER A 141 22.42 0.72 9.20
N VAL A 142 23.07 1.88 9.25
CA VAL A 142 24.14 2.25 8.31
C VAL A 142 25.30 1.24 8.36
N ALA A 143 25.64 0.72 9.55
CA ALA A 143 26.64 -0.35 9.70
C ALA A 143 26.22 -1.65 9.00
N ALA A 144 24.97 -2.09 9.15
CA ALA A 144 24.45 -3.32 8.54
C ALA A 144 24.26 -3.22 7.00
N ARG A 145 24.10 -2.00 6.46
CA ARG A 145 23.72 -1.75 5.06
C ARG A 145 24.57 -2.50 4.04
N LYS A 146 25.90 -2.51 4.19
CA LYS A 146 26.82 -3.02 3.16
C LYS A 146 26.67 -4.53 2.94
N GLU A 147 26.46 -5.32 3.99
CA GLU A 147 26.26 -6.78 3.84
C GLU A 147 24.92 -7.09 3.16
N TRP A 148 23.89 -6.33 3.49
CA TRP A 148 22.55 -6.48 2.94
C TRP A 148 22.45 -6.04 1.47
N ASP A 149 23.10 -4.93 1.11
CA ASP A 149 23.24 -4.41 -0.27
C ASP A 149 23.95 -5.42 -1.19
N LEU A 150 25.02 -6.07 -0.68
CA LEU A 150 25.79 -7.09 -1.40
C LEU A 150 25.12 -8.48 -1.46
N LYS A 151 24.03 -8.71 -0.72
CA LYS A 151 23.24 -9.94 -0.82
C LYS A 151 22.50 -10.01 -2.18
N PRO A 152 22.42 -11.17 -2.86
CA PRO A 152 21.63 -11.32 -4.08
C PRO A 152 20.20 -10.80 -3.92
N VAL A 153 19.62 -10.21 -4.96
CA VAL A 153 18.25 -9.67 -4.89
C VAL A 153 17.23 -10.80 -4.74
N GLU A 154 17.55 -11.98 -5.27
CA GLU A 154 16.80 -13.22 -5.13
C GLU A 154 16.69 -13.62 -3.65
N ASP A 155 17.80 -13.63 -2.91
CA ASP A 155 17.82 -13.95 -1.47
C ASP A 155 17.02 -12.92 -0.65
N ARG A 156 17.13 -11.63 -0.98
CA ARG A 156 16.30 -10.57 -0.36
C ARG A 156 14.82 -10.76 -0.68
N ALA A 157 14.50 -11.14 -1.92
CA ALA A 157 13.14 -11.41 -2.38
C ALA A 157 12.53 -12.66 -1.72
N GLN A 158 13.30 -13.73 -1.45
CA GLN A 158 12.79 -14.92 -0.75
C GLN A 158 12.21 -14.61 0.63
N ILE A 159 12.82 -13.68 1.39
CA ILE A 159 12.30 -13.24 2.69
C ILE A 159 10.91 -12.56 2.52
N ILE A 160 10.75 -11.76 1.47
CA ILE A 160 9.52 -11.03 1.16
C ILE A 160 8.43 -11.96 0.62
N PHE A 161 8.77 -12.92 -0.27
CA PHE A 161 7.85 -13.97 -0.72
C PHE A 161 7.35 -14.83 0.45
N LYS A 162 8.26 -15.30 1.32
CA LYS A 162 7.91 -16.07 2.51
C LYS A 162 7.00 -15.27 3.46
N ALA A 163 7.23 -13.97 3.62
CA ALA A 163 6.34 -13.09 4.40
C ALA A 163 4.93 -13.00 3.77
N ALA A 164 4.84 -12.88 2.44
CA ALA A 164 3.56 -12.87 1.72
C ALA A 164 2.78 -14.19 1.93
N ASP A 165 3.44 -15.34 1.85
CA ASP A 165 2.78 -16.65 2.03
C ASP A 165 2.38 -16.91 3.50
N VAL A 166 3.17 -16.43 4.46
CA VAL A 166 2.82 -16.45 5.89
C VAL A 166 1.60 -15.57 6.20
N ILE A 167 1.44 -14.43 5.52
CA ILE A 167 0.25 -13.57 5.62
C ILE A 167 -0.95 -14.18 4.88
N SER A 168 -0.74 -14.77 3.70
CA SER A 168 -1.77 -15.45 2.90
C SER A 168 -2.46 -16.57 3.67
N GLY A 169 -1.67 -17.42 4.33
CA GLY A 169 -2.14 -18.52 5.16
C GLY A 169 -2.17 -18.19 6.67
N PRO A 170 -1.19 -18.67 7.46
CA PRO A 170 -1.32 -18.83 8.92
C PRO A 170 -1.50 -17.53 9.73
N ARG A 171 -1.11 -16.36 9.20
CA ARG A 171 -1.23 -15.08 9.91
C ARG A 171 -2.37 -14.19 9.41
N ARG A 172 -3.11 -14.58 8.36
CA ARG A 172 -4.20 -13.78 7.76
C ARG A 172 -5.22 -13.32 8.80
N ALA A 173 -5.70 -14.24 9.63
CA ALA A 173 -6.71 -13.94 10.64
C ALA A 173 -6.20 -12.97 11.73
N GLU A 174 -4.93 -13.06 12.16
CA GLU A 174 -4.34 -12.13 13.14
C GLU A 174 -4.27 -10.71 12.56
N ILE A 175 -3.71 -10.56 11.36
CA ILE A 175 -3.45 -9.22 10.81
C ILE A 175 -4.75 -8.51 10.40
N LEU A 176 -5.75 -9.25 9.92
CA LEU A 176 -7.10 -8.74 9.72
C LEU A 176 -7.72 -8.32 11.05
N ALA A 177 -7.71 -9.18 12.08
CA ALA A 177 -8.31 -8.86 13.38
C ALA A 177 -7.67 -7.63 14.03
N LYS A 178 -6.33 -7.49 13.95
CA LYS A 178 -5.60 -6.30 14.43
C LYS A 178 -5.94 -5.05 13.62
N THR A 179 -6.08 -5.16 12.30
CA THR A 179 -6.46 -4.03 11.43
C THR A 179 -7.92 -3.61 11.67
N MET A 180 -8.83 -4.56 11.87
CA MET A 180 -10.22 -4.27 12.25
C MET A 180 -10.29 -3.54 13.60
N ILE A 181 -9.76 -4.14 14.66
CA ILE A 181 -9.82 -3.61 16.03
C ILE A 181 -9.05 -2.29 16.18
N GLY A 182 -7.84 -2.22 15.63
CA GLY A 182 -6.92 -1.11 15.83
C GLY A 182 -7.13 0.09 14.90
N GLN A 183 -7.65 -0.12 13.68
CA GLN A 183 -7.85 0.95 12.68
C GLN A 183 -9.33 1.19 12.33
N GLY A 184 -10.27 0.41 12.87
CA GLY A 184 -11.72 0.60 12.65
C GLY A 184 -12.23 0.03 11.33
N LYS A 185 -11.53 -0.95 10.74
CA LYS A 185 -11.93 -1.56 9.46
C LYS A 185 -13.03 -2.61 9.64
N THR A 186 -13.94 -2.70 8.68
CA THR A 186 -14.82 -3.86 8.49
C THR A 186 -14.05 -5.00 7.82
N VAL A 187 -14.57 -6.23 7.91
CA VAL A 187 -13.90 -7.45 7.41
C VAL A 187 -13.33 -7.29 6.01
N VAL A 188 -14.15 -6.88 5.04
CA VAL A 188 -13.72 -6.70 3.65
C VAL A 188 -12.67 -5.59 3.49
N GLN A 189 -12.72 -4.54 4.30
CA GLN A 189 -11.77 -3.42 4.25
C GLN A 189 -10.42 -3.78 4.88
N ALA A 190 -10.40 -4.75 5.82
CA ALA A 190 -9.17 -5.32 6.36
C ALA A 190 -8.59 -6.42 5.45
N GLU A 191 -9.44 -7.24 4.82
CA GLU A 191 -9.05 -8.28 3.85
C GLU A 191 -8.35 -7.70 2.61
N ILE A 192 -8.94 -6.69 1.95
CA ILE A 192 -8.35 -6.10 0.75
C ILE A 192 -7.02 -5.37 1.03
N ASP A 193 -6.81 -4.91 2.26
CA ASP A 193 -5.63 -4.16 2.71
C ASP A 193 -4.57 -5.12 3.32
N ALA A 194 -4.80 -5.53 4.57
CA ALA A 194 -3.82 -6.18 5.41
C ALA A 194 -3.50 -7.62 5.00
N ALA A 195 -4.36 -8.25 4.19
CA ALA A 195 -4.00 -9.42 3.43
C ALA A 195 -3.65 -9.03 1.98
N ALA A 196 -4.65 -8.82 1.10
CA ALA A 196 -4.43 -8.88 -0.34
C ALA A 196 -3.44 -7.83 -0.88
N GLU A 197 -3.65 -6.54 -0.60
CA GLU A 197 -2.76 -5.47 -1.06
C GLU A 197 -1.33 -5.61 -0.49
N LEU A 198 -1.18 -6.03 0.77
CA LEU A 198 0.12 -6.28 1.39
C LEU A 198 0.85 -7.49 0.77
N ILE A 199 0.15 -8.61 0.60
CA ILE A 199 0.65 -9.83 -0.04
C ILE A 199 1.08 -9.52 -1.47
N ASP A 200 0.28 -8.74 -2.20
CA ASP A 200 0.58 -8.37 -3.57
C ASP A 200 1.74 -7.38 -3.67
N PHE A 201 1.83 -6.35 -2.81
CA PHE A 201 3.03 -5.49 -2.76
C PHE A 201 4.29 -6.33 -2.54
N PHE A 202 4.25 -7.28 -1.62
CA PHE A 202 5.38 -8.18 -1.37
C PHE A 202 5.70 -9.05 -2.60
N ARG A 203 4.73 -9.78 -3.17
CA ARG A 203 4.95 -10.66 -4.32
C ARG A 203 5.35 -9.92 -5.60
N PHE A 204 4.64 -8.84 -5.96
CA PHE A 204 4.92 -8.11 -7.20
C PHE A 204 6.19 -7.26 -7.10
N ASN A 205 6.47 -6.57 -5.99
CA ASN A 205 7.73 -5.83 -5.89
C ASN A 205 8.94 -6.77 -5.87
N ALA A 206 8.84 -7.95 -5.21
CA ALA A 206 9.87 -8.98 -5.25
C ALA A 206 10.11 -9.52 -6.67
N LYS A 207 9.05 -9.80 -7.43
CA LYS A 207 9.13 -10.11 -8.88
C LYS A 207 9.83 -8.99 -9.66
N HIS A 208 9.39 -7.75 -9.50
CA HIS A 208 9.93 -6.59 -10.22
C HIS A 208 11.42 -6.33 -9.89
N ALA A 209 11.85 -6.53 -8.64
CA ALA A 209 13.25 -6.39 -8.23
C ALA A 209 14.19 -7.44 -8.86
N ILE A 210 13.71 -8.68 -9.05
CA ILE A 210 14.44 -9.74 -9.76
C ILE A 210 14.43 -9.47 -11.27
N GLU A 211 13.27 -9.14 -11.85
CA GLU A 211 13.16 -8.89 -13.30
C GLU A 211 13.94 -7.66 -13.75
N LEU A 212 14.10 -6.65 -12.88
CA LEU A 212 14.95 -5.49 -13.11
C LEU A 212 16.41 -5.87 -13.40
N GLN A 213 16.95 -6.94 -12.78
CA GLN A 213 18.33 -7.36 -13.03
C GLN A 213 18.59 -7.77 -14.50
N ARG A 214 17.53 -8.09 -15.26
CA ARG A 214 17.62 -8.43 -16.69
C ARG A 214 17.76 -7.21 -17.60
N GLN A 215 17.52 -5.99 -17.10
CA GLN A 215 17.69 -4.75 -17.86
C GLN A 215 19.18 -4.39 -17.93
N GLN A 216 19.90 -5.09 -18.82
CA GLN A 216 21.34 -4.95 -18.99
C GLN A 216 21.69 -4.14 -20.26
N PRO A 217 22.79 -3.36 -20.26
CA PRO A 217 23.29 -2.66 -21.44
C PRO A 217 23.82 -3.64 -22.50
N LEU A 218 23.97 -3.16 -23.73
CA LEU A 218 24.61 -3.92 -24.80
C LEU A 218 26.12 -4.08 -24.55
N ASP A 219 26.66 -5.26 -24.85
CA ASP A 219 28.10 -5.47 -25.02
C ASP A 219 28.58 -4.84 -26.35
N ALA A 220 29.88 -4.61 -26.46
CA ALA A 220 30.53 -4.14 -27.69
C ALA A 220 31.79 -4.97 -27.96
N GLU A 221 32.30 -4.97 -29.19
CA GLU A 221 33.50 -5.73 -29.51
C GLU A 221 34.67 -5.37 -28.59
N GLY A 222 35.34 -6.38 -28.05
CA GLY A 222 36.40 -6.21 -27.06
C GLY A 222 35.97 -5.75 -25.66
N SER A 223 34.68 -5.60 -25.33
CA SER A 223 34.25 -5.20 -23.97
C SER A 223 32.86 -5.67 -23.54
N THR A 224 32.75 -6.12 -22.29
CA THR A 224 31.48 -6.48 -21.64
C THR A 224 31.00 -5.37 -20.71
N ASN A 225 29.69 -5.10 -20.72
CA ASN A 225 29.04 -4.12 -19.87
C ASN A 225 28.05 -4.80 -18.91
N THR A 226 27.87 -4.26 -17.71
CA THR A 226 26.87 -4.76 -16.74
C THR A 226 26.37 -3.62 -15.87
N LEU A 227 25.08 -3.62 -15.56
CA LEU A 227 24.40 -2.67 -14.70
C LEU A 227 24.07 -3.33 -13.36
N LEU A 228 24.68 -2.81 -12.28
CA LEU A 228 24.49 -3.29 -10.92
C LEU A 228 23.46 -2.42 -10.19
N TYR A 229 22.33 -3.02 -9.80
CA TYR A 229 21.25 -2.33 -9.10
C TYR A 229 21.49 -2.27 -7.58
N ARG A 230 22.51 -1.48 -7.18
CA ARG A 230 22.84 -1.19 -5.77
C ARG A 230 21.65 -0.55 -5.04
N GLY A 231 21.54 -0.78 -3.74
CA GLY A 231 20.73 0.08 -2.86
C GLY A 231 21.27 1.51 -2.81
N LEU A 232 20.53 2.41 -2.16
CA LEU A 232 21.03 3.76 -1.89
C LEU A 232 22.08 3.72 -0.77
N GLU A 233 23.06 4.62 -0.82
CA GLU A 233 24.08 4.72 0.22
C GLU A 233 23.59 5.63 1.37
N GLY A 234 23.37 5.02 2.54
CA GLY A 234 22.76 5.67 3.70
C GLY A 234 21.58 4.85 4.23
N PHE A 235 20.56 5.51 4.75
CA PHE A 235 19.30 4.89 5.19
C PHE A 235 18.07 5.57 4.57
N VAL A 236 16.94 4.86 4.54
CA VAL A 236 15.64 5.40 4.11
C VAL A 236 14.72 5.58 5.33
N ALA A 237 14.09 6.75 5.44
CA ALA A 237 13.06 7.01 6.44
C ALA A 237 11.67 6.65 5.88
N ALA A 238 11.07 5.56 6.33
CA ALA A 238 9.72 5.14 5.95
C ALA A 238 8.69 5.70 6.94
N VAL A 239 7.80 6.58 6.48
CA VAL A 239 6.81 7.28 7.31
C VAL A 239 5.41 6.89 6.84
N ALA A 240 4.72 6.05 7.62
CA ALA A 240 3.49 5.39 7.22
C ALA A 240 2.21 6.08 7.75
N PRO A 241 1.10 6.02 7.00
CA PRO A 241 -0.21 6.51 7.42
C PRO A 241 -0.95 5.48 8.28
N PHE A 242 -2.11 5.84 8.82
CA PHE A 242 -2.95 4.91 9.61
C PHE A 242 -3.82 4.00 8.75
N ASN A 243 -4.14 4.43 7.52
CA ASN A 243 -5.36 4.03 6.85
C ASN A 243 -5.23 2.74 6.01
N PHE A 244 -4.01 2.27 5.76
CA PHE A 244 -3.71 0.98 5.14
C PHE A 244 -2.48 0.35 5.81
N THR A 245 -2.67 -0.87 6.33
CA THR A 245 -1.61 -1.72 6.86
C THR A 245 -0.63 -2.13 5.74
N ALA A 246 -1.14 -2.32 4.53
CA ALA A 246 -0.37 -2.61 3.31
C ALA A 246 0.63 -1.50 2.97
N ILE A 247 0.22 -0.23 3.05
CA ILE A 247 1.10 0.91 2.78
C ILE A 247 2.25 0.94 3.79
N GLY A 248 2.00 0.69 5.08
CA GLY A 248 3.06 0.58 6.08
C GLY A 248 4.10 -0.49 5.74
N GLY A 249 3.64 -1.71 5.40
CA GLY A 249 4.52 -2.81 4.99
C GLY A 249 5.28 -2.52 3.69
N ASN A 250 4.65 -1.90 2.70
CA ASN A 250 5.26 -1.54 1.42
C ASN A 250 6.30 -0.42 1.54
N LEU A 251 6.00 0.66 2.29
CA LEU A 251 6.90 1.80 2.46
C LEU A 251 8.24 1.40 3.10
N ALA A 252 8.22 0.41 4.01
CA ALA A 252 9.43 -0.11 4.64
C ALA A 252 10.04 -1.32 3.88
N GLY A 253 9.21 -2.26 3.45
CA GLY A 253 9.65 -3.50 2.81
C GLY A 253 10.28 -3.31 1.42
N THR A 254 9.77 -2.37 0.61
CA THR A 254 10.25 -2.20 -0.77
C THR A 254 11.64 -1.54 -0.86
N PRO A 255 11.98 -0.50 -0.06
CA PRO A 255 13.37 -0.07 0.05
C PRO A 255 14.28 -1.18 0.60
N ALA A 256 13.85 -1.93 1.62
CA ALA A 256 14.65 -3.04 2.18
C ALA A 256 14.95 -4.12 1.13
N LEU A 257 13.96 -4.56 0.35
CA LEU A 257 14.11 -5.47 -0.79
C LEU A 257 15.18 -5.00 -1.80
N MET A 258 15.26 -3.69 -2.04
CA MET A 258 16.24 -3.08 -2.96
C MET A 258 17.62 -2.84 -2.32
N GLY A 259 17.94 -3.50 -1.19
CA GLY A 259 19.26 -3.45 -0.56
C GLY A 259 19.47 -2.23 0.36
N ASN A 260 18.42 -1.47 0.66
CA ASN A 260 18.48 -0.36 1.62
C ASN A 260 18.30 -0.86 3.05
N VAL A 261 18.62 0.02 4.01
CA VAL A 261 18.25 -0.11 5.42
C VAL A 261 17.28 0.99 5.80
N VAL A 262 16.35 0.71 6.71
CA VAL A 262 15.13 1.48 6.87
C VAL A 262 14.83 1.80 8.33
N LEU A 263 14.52 3.07 8.60
CA LEU A 263 13.87 3.49 9.83
C LEU A 263 12.37 3.59 9.56
N TRP A 264 11.58 2.66 10.08
CA TRP A 264 10.14 2.69 9.92
C TRP A 264 9.48 3.40 11.10
N LYS A 265 8.94 4.59 10.85
CA LYS A 265 7.97 5.25 11.74
C LYS A 265 6.55 4.83 11.32
N PRO A 266 5.91 3.87 12.02
CA PRO A 266 4.50 3.55 11.80
C PRO A 266 3.60 4.73 12.22
N SER A 267 2.32 4.62 11.86
CA SER A 267 1.28 5.49 12.41
C SER A 267 0.82 4.98 13.77
N ASP A 268 0.69 5.91 14.71
CA ASP A 268 0.31 5.71 16.11
C ASP A 268 -1.02 4.93 16.24
N THR A 269 -1.94 5.17 15.31
CA THR A 269 -3.27 4.53 15.24
C THR A 269 -3.33 3.30 14.34
N ALA A 270 -2.19 2.80 13.84
CA ALA A 270 -2.05 1.51 13.15
C ALA A 270 -1.00 0.59 13.81
N MET A 271 -0.67 0.83 15.07
CA MET A 271 0.51 0.28 15.74
C MET A 271 0.53 -1.26 15.82
N SER A 272 -0.54 -1.90 16.31
CA SER A 272 -0.60 -3.35 16.50
C SER A 272 -0.54 -4.13 15.18
N ALA A 273 -1.22 -3.65 14.14
CA ALA A 273 -1.13 -4.22 12.80
C ALA A 273 0.27 -4.04 12.19
N SER A 274 0.84 -2.82 12.29
CA SER A 274 2.21 -2.52 11.83
C SER A 274 3.26 -3.41 12.52
N TYR A 275 3.13 -3.61 13.84
CA TYR A 275 4.04 -4.48 14.59
C TYR A 275 3.83 -5.97 14.28
N SER A 276 2.63 -6.39 13.85
CA SER A 276 2.42 -7.74 13.31
C SER A 276 3.17 -7.94 11.98
N VAL A 277 3.07 -7.00 11.04
CA VAL A 277 3.87 -7.00 9.79
C VAL A 277 5.38 -7.02 10.09
N TYR A 278 5.83 -6.19 11.04
CA TYR A 278 7.22 -6.16 11.47
C TYR A 278 7.69 -7.53 11.96
N LYS A 279 6.95 -8.13 12.91
CA LYS A 279 7.27 -9.47 13.45
C LYS A 279 7.30 -10.52 12.36
N ILE A 280 6.32 -10.56 11.45
CA ILE A 280 6.28 -11.50 10.32
C ILE A 280 7.53 -11.35 9.44
N LEU A 281 7.96 -10.13 9.11
CA LEU A 281 9.20 -9.92 8.34
C LEU A 281 10.43 -10.47 9.08
N ARG A 282 10.56 -10.25 10.39
CA ARG A 282 11.66 -10.79 11.22
C ARG A 282 11.61 -12.32 11.28
N GLU A 283 10.45 -12.92 11.58
CA GLU A 283 10.18 -14.37 11.58
C GLU A 283 10.48 -15.02 10.21
N CYS A 284 10.23 -14.30 9.12
CA CYS A 284 10.53 -14.79 7.77
C CYS A 284 12.02 -14.77 7.42
N GLY A 285 12.84 -14.01 8.14
CA GLY A 285 14.31 -13.98 7.99
C GLY A 285 14.90 -12.61 7.71
N MET A 286 14.13 -11.52 7.85
CA MET A 286 14.66 -10.15 7.75
C MET A 286 15.72 -9.93 8.84
N PRO A 287 16.99 -9.66 8.48
CA PRO A 287 18.06 -9.54 9.47
C PRO A 287 17.85 -8.34 10.42
N PRO A 288 18.47 -8.34 11.61
CA PRO A 288 18.49 -7.17 12.47
C PRO A 288 19.08 -5.96 11.75
N ASN A 289 18.66 -4.76 12.16
CA ASN A 289 19.08 -3.45 11.65
C ASN A 289 18.68 -3.11 10.21
N ILE A 290 18.11 -4.05 9.44
CA ILE A 290 17.62 -3.77 8.07
C ILE A 290 16.32 -2.98 8.09
N ILE A 291 15.41 -3.30 9.03
CA ILE A 291 14.25 -2.47 9.36
C ILE A 291 14.24 -2.26 10.87
N GLN A 292 14.33 -1.00 11.30
CA GLN A 292 14.17 -0.57 12.69
C GLN A 292 12.70 -0.16 12.88
N PHE A 293 12.05 -0.66 13.94
CA PHE A 293 10.65 -0.32 14.24
C PHE A 293 10.62 0.83 15.25
N LEU A 294 10.38 2.05 14.78
CA LEU A 294 10.53 3.28 15.56
C LEU A 294 9.22 4.10 15.58
N PRO A 295 8.22 3.70 16.38
CA PRO A 295 7.18 4.62 16.81
C PRO A 295 7.85 5.86 17.43
N ALA A 296 7.45 7.05 17.01
CA ALA A 296 8.04 8.32 17.42
C ALA A 296 7.06 9.47 17.15
N ASP A 297 7.27 10.61 17.81
CA ASP A 297 6.60 11.85 17.44
C ASP A 297 6.97 12.27 16.00
N GLY A 298 6.01 12.83 15.26
CA GLY A 298 6.19 13.17 13.84
C GLY A 298 7.29 14.23 13.62
N PRO A 299 7.16 15.42 14.24
CA PRO A 299 8.24 16.41 14.33
C PRO A 299 9.58 15.82 14.77
N VAL A 300 9.68 15.17 15.93
CA VAL A 300 10.96 14.64 16.45
C VAL A 300 11.62 13.67 15.47
N PHE A 301 10.85 12.76 14.86
CA PHE A 301 11.37 11.83 13.86
C PHE A 301 11.86 12.55 12.62
N GLY A 302 11.07 13.48 12.06
CA GLY A 302 11.46 14.28 10.90
C GLY A 302 12.72 15.09 11.14
N ASP A 303 12.83 15.73 12.30
CA ASP A 303 13.96 16.56 12.69
C ASP A 303 15.23 15.73 12.92
N ALA A 304 15.11 14.52 13.48
CA ALA A 304 16.23 13.60 13.66
C ALA A 304 16.73 13.02 12.33
N VAL A 305 15.84 12.50 11.45
CA VAL A 305 16.28 11.87 10.20
C VAL A 305 16.80 12.88 9.18
N THR A 306 16.23 14.09 9.11
CA THR A 306 16.71 15.13 8.19
C THR A 306 17.99 15.82 8.65
N ALA A 307 18.37 15.71 9.93
CA ALA A 307 19.65 16.20 10.45
C ALA A 307 20.83 15.21 10.29
N SER A 308 20.64 14.06 9.62
CA SER A 308 21.68 13.05 9.44
C SER A 308 22.29 13.09 8.04
N GLU A 309 23.63 13.19 7.96
CA GLU A 309 24.41 13.11 6.70
C GLU A 309 24.19 11.81 5.90
N HIS A 310 23.64 10.78 6.56
CA HIS A 310 23.35 9.46 5.99
C HIS A 310 21.93 9.31 5.43
N LEU A 311 21.10 10.36 5.41
CA LEU A 311 19.75 10.26 4.84
C LEU A 311 19.84 10.05 3.32
N ALA A 312 19.47 8.86 2.84
CA ALA A 312 19.47 8.53 1.42
C ALA A 312 18.09 8.74 0.76
N GLY A 313 17.02 8.74 1.55
CA GLY A 313 15.68 9.03 1.07
C GLY A 313 14.60 9.01 2.14
N ILE A 314 13.43 9.52 1.78
CA ILE A 314 12.21 9.49 2.59
C ILE A 314 11.12 8.82 1.74
N ASN A 315 10.48 7.81 2.31
CA ASN A 315 9.35 7.11 1.70
C ASN A 315 8.09 7.39 2.51
N PHE A 316 7.26 8.31 2.04
CA PHE A 316 6.20 8.95 2.82
C PHE A 316 4.80 8.62 2.28
N THR A 317 3.84 8.41 3.17
CA THR A 317 2.42 8.62 2.82
C THR A 317 1.70 9.26 4.00
N GLY A 318 0.95 10.33 3.74
CA GLY A 318 0.33 11.15 4.77
C GLY A 318 -0.12 12.51 4.25
N SER A 319 -0.11 13.56 5.09
CA SER A 319 -0.63 14.88 4.69
C SER A 319 0.38 15.72 3.89
N MET A 320 -0.11 16.40 2.85
CA MET A 320 0.66 17.35 2.02
C MET A 320 1.48 18.39 2.82
N PRO A 321 0.99 19.02 3.92
CA PRO A 321 1.78 19.93 4.74
C PRO A 321 2.99 19.25 5.40
N THR A 322 2.85 18.00 5.86
CA THR A 322 3.96 17.24 6.46
C THR A 322 5.02 16.91 5.42
N PHE A 323 4.62 16.48 4.22
CA PHE A 323 5.58 16.21 3.15
C PHE A 323 6.33 17.48 2.72
N LYS A 324 5.63 18.63 2.60
CA LYS A 324 6.27 19.92 2.32
C LYS A 324 7.19 20.40 3.44
N ARG A 325 6.94 20.06 4.72
CA ARG A 325 7.88 20.28 5.82
C ARG A 325 9.15 19.45 5.60
N LEU A 326 9.03 18.13 5.45
CA LEU A 326 10.18 17.23 5.26
C LEU A 326 11.03 17.62 4.04
N TRP A 327 10.39 18.01 2.93
CA TRP A 327 11.08 18.51 1.73
C TRP A 327 11.85 19.80 1.98
N LYS A 328 11.27 20.76 2.72
CA LYS A 328 11.99 21.98 3.11
C LYS A 328 13.18 21.69 4.01
N GLN A 329 13.05 20.77 4.96
CA GLN A 329 14.15 20.40 5.87
C GLN A 329 15.30 19.74 5.11
N VAL A 330 15.01 18.86 4.15
CA VAL A 330 16.04 18.32 3.24
C VAL A 330 16.66 19.42 2.38
N ALA A 331 15.87 20.37 1.85
CA ALA A 331 16.40 21.49 1.08
C ALA A 331 17.28 22.45 1.91
N GLN A 332 17.03 22.57 3.22
CA GLN A 332 17.80 23.39 4.16
C GLN A 332 19.11 22.72 4.60
N ASN A 333 19.18 21.39 4.54
CA ASN A 333 20.30 20.58 5.02
C ASN A 333 21.12 19.94 3.88
N LEU A 334 20.99 20.42 2.64
CA LEU A 334 21.64 19.81 1.47
C LEU A 334 23.16 19.62 1.64
N ASP A 335 23.84 20.60 2.24
CA ASP A 335 25.30 20.62 2.38
C ASP A 335 25.86 19.56 3.35
N ILE A 336 25.02 18.93 4.19
CA ILE A 336 25.46 17.85 5.08
C ILE A 336 25.30 16.45 4.49
N TYR A 337 24.55 16.25 3.41
CA TYR A 337 24.26 14.91 2.92
C TYR A 337 25.38 14.35 2.02
N ARG A 338 25.73 13.08 2.24
CA ARG A 338 26.67 12.33 1.37
C ARG A 338 26.15 12.13 -0.06
N THR A 339 24.84 12.27 -0.27
CA THR A 339 24.15 12.14 -1.56
C THR A 339 22.80 12.85 -1.49
N PHE A 340 22.24 13.28 -2.63
CA PHE A 340 20.95 13.96 -2.67
C PHE A 340 19.81 13.02 -2.22
N PRO A 341 19.08 13.31 -1.12
CA PRO A 341 18.07 12.38 -0.61
C PRO A 341 16.87 12.24 -1.56
N ARG A 342 16.41 11.01 -1.76
CA ARG A 342 15.25 10.72 -2.63
C ARG A 342 13.94 10.77 -1.85
N LEU A 343 13.10 11.79 -2.13
CA LEU A 343 11.78 11.93 -1.49
C LEU A 343 10.68 11.36 -2.39
N ALA A 344 10.06 10.27 -1.97
CA ALA A 344 8.79 9.78 -2.51
C ALA A 344 7.67 10.10 -1.50
N GLY A 345 6.53 10.59 -1.99
CA GLY A 345 5.44 11.02 -1.12
C GLY A 345 4.07 11.02 -1.79
N GLU A 346 3.16 10.20 -1.29
CA GLU A 346 1.72 10.26 -1.60
C GLU A 346 1.00 11.06 -0.50
N CYS A 347 0.22 12.06 -0.91
CA CYS A 347 -0.07 13.26 -0.11
C CYS A 347 -1.56 13.61 0.06
N GLY A 348 -2.46 12.70 -0.32
CA GLY A 348 -3.92 12.87 -0.22
C GLY A 348 -4.61 13.24 -1.55
N GLY A 349 -5.93 13.36 -1.52
CA GLY A 349 -6.75 13.55 -2.72
C GLY A 349 -8.09 14.25 -2.48
N LYS A 350 -8.57 14.95 -3.51
CA LYS A 350 -9.94 15.47 -3.60
C LYS A 350 -10.66 14.85 -4.79
N ASN A 351 -10.96 13.57 -4.63
CA ASN A 351 -11.34 12.70 -5.74
C ASN A 351 -12.79 12.92 -6.16
N PHE A 352 -13.02 12.83 -7.47
CA PHE A 352 -14.29 13.17 -8.09
C PHE A 352 -14.99 11.97 -8.73
N HIS A 353 -16.32 11.97 -8.69
CA HIS A 353 -17.16 11.21 -9.61
C HIS A 353 -17.89 12.21 -10.52
N PHE A 354 -17.64 12.15 -11.83
CA PHE A 354 -18.40 12.87 -12.85
C PHE A 354 -19.39 11.91 -13.52
N VAL A 355 -20.61 12.39 -13.73
CA VAL A 355 -21.70 11.63 -14.33
C VAL A 355 -22.14 12.37 -15.59
N HIS A 356 -22.23 11.66 -16.71
CA HIS A 356 -22.88 12.16 -17.93
C HIS A 356 -24.35 11.67 -17.99
N THR A 357 -25.19 12.30 -18.81
CA THR A 357 -26.61 11.91 -18.98
C THR A 357 -26.78 10.48 -19.53
N SER A 358 -25.77 9.94 -20.21
CA SER A 358 -25.74 8.56 -20.69
C SER A 358 -25.29 7.52 -19.65
N ALA A 359 -25.04 7.91 -18.40
CA ALA A 359 -24.54 7.02 -17.35
C ALA A 359 -25.51 5.89 -16.97
N GLU A 360 -24.98 4.79 -16.42
CA GLU A 360 -25.81 3.80 -15.73
C GLU A 360 -26.06 4.24 -14.28
N VAL A 361 -27.30 4.63 -13.98
CA VAL A 361 -27.68 5.21 -12.68
C VAL A 361 -27.38 4.25 -11.53
N GLN A 362 -27.66 2.95 -11.68
CA GLN A 362 -27.38 1.97 -10.62
C GLN A 362 -25.88 1.87 -10.32
N SER A 363 -25.03 1.94 -11.34
CA SER A 363 -23.56 1.92 -11.20
C SER A 363 -23.04 3.21 -10.57
N VAL A 364 -23.56 4.37 -10.99
CA VAL A 364 -23.26 5.67 -10.38
C VAL A 364 -23.55 5.66 -8.89
N VAL A 365 -24.76 5.26 -8.51
CA VAL A 365 -25.22 5.25 -7.11
C VAL A 365 -24.38 4.26 -6.29
N THR A 366 -24.30 3.00 -6.72
CA THR A 366 -23.58 1.94 -5.99
C THR A 366 -22.09 2.24 -5.86
N GLY A 367 -21.46 2.70 -6.95
CA GLY A 367 -20.05 3.08 -6.98
C GLY A 367 -19.77 4.29 -6.10
N THR A 368 -20.64 5.30 -6.08
CA THR A 368 -20.46 6.52 -5.26
C THR A 368 -20.63 6.24 -3.78
N ILE A 369 -21.65 5.47 -3.36
CA ILE A 369 -21.81 5.04 -1.95
C ILE A 369 -20.56 4.31 -1.46
N ARG A 370 -20.02 3.37 -2.26
CA ARG A 370 -18.78 2.66 -1.91
C ARG A 370 -17.57 3.58 -1.86
N SER A 371 -17.40 4.44 -2.86
CA SER A 371 -16.23 5.34 -2.94
C SER A 371 -16.18 6.37 -1.82
N ALA A 372 -17.33 6.91 -1.40
CA ALA A 372 -17.42 7.95 -0.39
C ALA A 372 -17.41 7.42 1.06
N PHE A 373 -18.01 6.25 1.30
CA PHE A 373 -18.34 5.80 2.67
C PHE A 373 -17.68 4.49 3.10
N GLU A 374 -17.09 3.68 2.20
CA GLU A 374 -16.28 2.53 2.64
C GLU A 374 -15.13 3.00 3.55
N TYR A 375 -14.96 2.32 4.68
CA TYR A 375 -14.00 2.70 5.73
C TYR A 375 -14.16 4.16 6.22
N GLY A 376 -15.40 4.68 6.17
CA GLY A 376 -15.70 6.04 6.61
C GLY A 376 -15.05 7.13 5.75
N GLY A 377 -14.82 6.88 4.46
CA GLY A 377 -14.16 7.83 3.55
C GLY A 377 -12.68 8.08 3.87
N GLN A 378 -12.05 7.26 4.72
CA GLN A 378 -10.66 7.39 5.15
C GLN A 378 -9.67 6.78 4.15
N LYS A 379 -9.92 7.02 2.85
CA LYS A 379 -9.07 6.60 1.74
C LYS A 379 -8.62 7.87 1.01
N CYS A 380 -7.33 7.98 0.70
CA CYS A 380 -6.81 9.05 -0.15
C CYS A 380 -7.47 9.09 -1.54
N SER A 381 -8.08 7.98 -1.97
CA SER A 381 -8.85 7.79 -3.20
C SER A 381 -10.38 7.96 -3.07
N ALA A 382 -10.90 8.22 -1.86
CA ALA A 382 -12.35 8.32 -1.61
C ALA A 382 -12.99 9.48 -2.39
N CYS A 383 -14.11 9.21 -3.07
CA CYS A 383 -14.90 10.25 -3.72
C CYS A 383 -15.51 11.17 -2.66
N SER A 384 -15.23 12.47 -2.74
CA SER A 384 -15.81 13.48 -1.85
C SER A 384 -16.41 14.68 -2.59
N ARG A 385 -16.35 14.68 -3.93
CA ARG A 385 -17.06 15.64 -4.80
C ARG A 385 -17.71 14.90 -5.98
N MET A 386 -19.02 15.02 -6.12
CA MET A 386 -19.80 14.44 -7.22
C MET A 386 -20.33 15.55 -8.12
N TYR A 387 -20.27 15.36 -9.43
CA TYR A 387 -20.79 16.27 -10.44
C TYR A 387 -21.83 15.53 -11.27
N VAL A 388 -23.09 15.98 -11.23
CA VAL A 388 -24.25 15.23 -11.75
C VAL A 388 -25.19 16.13 -12.56
N PRO A 389 -25.70 15.69 -13.72
CA PRO A 389 -26.62 16.49 -14.52
C PRO A 389 -27.98 16.58 -13.84
N ASP A 390 -28.62 17.73 -13.97
CA ASP A 390 -29.97 18.03 -13.49
C ASP A 390 -31.03 17.03 -13.98
N SER A 391 -30.89 16.52 -15.21
CA SER A 391 -31.79 15.50 -15.78
C SER A 391 -31.71 14.11 -15.11
N LEU A 392 -30.57 13.72 -14.54
CA LEU A 392 -30.44 12.46 -13.77
C LEU A 392 -30.51 12.66 -12.25
N TRP A 393 -30.31 13.88 -11.75
CA TRP A 393 -30.21 14.14 -10.32
C TRP A 393 -31.42 13.67 -9.50
N PRO A 394 -32.69 13.84 -9.90
CA PRO A 394 -33.84 13.33 -9.14
C PRO A 394 -33.76 11.83 -8.84
N GLN A 395 -33.47 11.01 -9.86
CA GLN A 395 -33.38 9.55 -9.74
C GLN A 395 -32.15 9.12 -8.94
N ILE A 396 -30.99 9.73 -9.21
CA ILE A 396 -29.75 9.45 -8.48
C ILE A 396 -29.90 9.82 -6.99
N LYS A 397 -30.52 10.97 -6.70
CA LYS A 397 -30.79 11.45 -5.34
C LYS A 397 -31.71 10.51 -4.59
N GLU A 398 -32.82 10.10 -5.20
CA GLU A 398 -33.75 9.14 -4.59
C GLU A 398 -33.04 7.83 -4.20
N GLN A 399 -32.26 7.24 -5.11
CA GLN A 399 -31.56 5.98 -4.83
C GLN A 399 -30.41 6.14 -3.82
N LEU A 400 -29.67 7.25 -3.86
CA LEU A 400 -28.67 7.57 -2.82
C LEU A 400 -29.33 7.70 -1.44
N LEU A 401 -30.48 8.39 -1.35
CA LEU A 401 -31.23 8.57 -0.10
C LEU A 401 -31.98 7.30 0.35
N ALA A 402 -32.25 6.36 -0.56
CA ALA A 402 -32.76 5.03 -0.21
C ALA A 402 -31.65 4.21 0.46
N ILE A 403 -30.52 4.00 -0.24
CA ILE A 403 -29.39 3.21 0.29
C ILE A 403 -28.83 3.83 1.57
N HIS A 404 -28.78 5.17 1.68
CA HIS A 404 -28.31 5.85 2.89
C HIS A 404 -29.01 5.40 4.17
N LYS A 405 -30.33 5.17 4.13
CA LYS A 405 -31.12 4.73 5.29
C LYS A 405 -30.77 3.31 5.75
N ASP A 406 -30.28 2.48 4.83
CA ASP A 406 -29.90 1.09 5.10
C ASP A 406 -28.42 0.96 5.53
N ILE A 407 -27.62 2.04 5.45
CA ILE A 407 -26.20 2.00 5.84
C ILE A 407 -26.05 1.84 7.35
N ARG A 408 -25.50 0.69 7.76
CA ARG A 408 -25.11 0.40 9.14
C ARG A 408 -23.75 1.01 9.48
N VAL A 409 -23.77 2.00 10.37
CA VAL A 409 -22.59 2.51 11.10
C VAL A 409 -22.51 1.75 12.43
N GLY A 410 -21.39 1.10 12.74
CA GLY A 410 -21.37 0.20 13.90
C GLY A 410 -20.02 -0.35 14.32
N ASP A 411 -20.09 -1.33 15.23
CA ASP A 411 -18.94 -2.08 15.75
C ASP A 411 -18.61 -3.22 14.75
N PRO A 412 -17.47 -3.16 14.04
CA PRO A 412 -17.18 -4.05 12.92
C PRO A 412 -16.74 -5.45 13.38
N VAL A 413 -16.56 -5.63 14.69
CA VAL A 413 -16.11 -6.88 15.32
C VAL A 413 -17.29 -7.66 15.86
N GLU A 414 -18.25 -6.97 16.48
CA GLU A 414 -19.46 -7.59 17.02
C GLU A 414 -20.58 -7.75 15.97
N ASP A 415 -20.67 -6.86 14.97
CA ASP A 415 -21.66 -6.93 13.88
C ASP A 415 -21.00 -6.83 12.49
N PHE A 416 -20.89 -7.98 11.81
CA PHE A 416 -20.34 -8.07 10.45
C PHE A 416 -21.29 -7.54 9.35
N SER A 417 -22.51 -7.09 9.68
CA SER A 417 -23.39 -6.33 8.78
C SER A 417 -23.08 -4.82 8.76
N THR A 418 -22.17 -4.36 9.63
CA THR A 418 -21.59 -3.00 9.61
C THR A 418 -20.95 -2.69 8.26
N PHE A 419 -21.36 -1.61 7.59
CA PHE A 419 -20.78 -1.17 6.32
C PHE A 419 -19.55 -0.28 6.53
N LEU A 420 -19.60 0.59 7.54
CA LEU A 420 -18.49 1.43 8.01
C LEU A 420 -18.52 1.56 9.53
N SER A 421 -17.36 1.90 10.11
CA SER A 421 -17.23 2.15 11.54
C SER A 421 -16.82 3.59 11.84
N ALA A 422 -16.43 3.85 13.08
CA ALA A 422 -15.86 5.12 13.54
C ALA A 422 -14.63 5.56 12.73
N VAL A 423 -14.39 6.88 12.72
CA VAL A 423 -13.16 7.47 12.19
C VAL A 423 -12.00 7.29 13.17
N ILE A 424 -10.76 7.37 12.69
CA ILE A 424 -9.60 6.80 13.38
C ILE A 424 -9.30 7.38 14.77
N ASP A 425 -9.48 8.69 14.96
CA ASP A 425 -9.07 9.41 16.18
C ASP A 425 -9.91 10.67 16.46
N ASP A 426 -9.72 11.21 17.65
CA ASP A 426 -10.32 12.45 18.16
C ASP A 426 -10.05 13.66 17.25
N LYS A 427 -8.84 13.74 16.68
CA LYS A 427 -8.43 14.80 15.74
C LYS A 427 -9.22 14.71 14.44
N SER A 428 -9.45 13.51 13.93
CA SER A 428 -10.25 13.28 12.72
C SER A 428 -11.73 13.51 12.97
N PHE A 429 -12.26 13.04 14.10
CA PHE A 429 -13.61 13.37 14.54
C PHE A 429 -13.82 14.88 14.63
N GLY A 430 -12.93 15.59 15.34
CA GLY A 430 -12.98 17.05 15.50
C GLY A 430 -12.80 17.82 14.19
N ARG A 431 -12.01 17.31 13.23
CA ARG A 431 -11.90 17.86 11.87
C ARG A 431 -13.21 17.72 11.11
N ILE A 432 -13.80 16.52 11.10
CA ILE A 432 -15.01 16.24 10.31
C ILE A 432 -16.22 16.94 10.93
N LYS A 433 -16.36 16.97 12.26
CA LYS A 433 -17.40 17.72 12.98
C LYS A 433 -17.43 19.20 12.58
N LYS A 434 -16.26 19.84 12.41
CA LYS A 434 -16.19 21.23 11.90
C LYS A 434 -16.72 21.36 10.47
N TRP A 435 -16.46 20.39 9.58
CA TRP A 435 -17.04 20.36 8.24
C TRP A 435 -18.57 20.17 8.26
N LEU A 436 -19.09 19.33 9.16
CA LEU A 436 -20.52 19.11 9.32
C LEU A 436 -21.23 20.38 9.84
N GLU A 437 -20.68 21.07 10.84
CA GLU A 437 -21.27 22.32 11.33
C GLU A 437 -21.17 23.44 10.28
N ARG A 438 -20.07 23.55 9.53
CA ARG A 438 -19.97 24.46 8.37
C ARG A 438 -21.03 24.15 7.30
N ALA A 439 -21.33 22.88 7.06
CA ALA A 439 -22.36 22.46 6.10
C ALA A 439 -23.80 22.75 6.57
N LYS A 440 -24.02 22.91 7.88
CA LYS A 440 -25.29 23.37 8.47
C LYS A 440 -25.42 24.90 8.46
N SER A 441 -24.30 25.63 8.54
CA SER A 441 -24.29 27.10 8.63
C SER A 441 -24.12 27.83 7.29
N SER A 442 -23.62 27.17 6.23
CA SER A 442 -23.37 27.82 4.93
C SER A 442 -24.65 27.91 4.08
N PRO A 443 -25.03 29.09 3.55
CA PRO A 443 -26.21 29.24 2.69
C PRO A 443 -26.05 28.59 1.30
N ASN A 444 -24.83 28.23 0.91
CA ASN A 444 -24.53 27.55 -0.35
C ASN A 444 -24.63 26.02 -0.23
N LEU A 445 -24.68 25.48 0.99
CA LEU A 445 -24.67 24.05 1.28
C LEU A 445 -26.01 23.59 1.86
N LYS A 446 -26.42 22.37 1.52
CA LYS A 446 -27.60 21.72 2.09
C LYS A 446 -27.28 20.27 2.41
N VAL A 447 -27.23 19.93 3.70
CA VAL A 447 -27.24 18.53 4.14
C VAL A 447 -28.56 17.90 3.67
N ILE A 448 -28.49 16.84 2.86
CA ILE A 448 -29.66 16.08 2.39
C ILE A 448 -29.76 14.68 3.00
N ALA A 449 -28.68 14.20 3.62
CA ALA A 449 -28.63 12.97 4.40
C ALA A 449 -27.50 13.01 5.43
N GLY A 450 -27.70 12.36 6.58
CA GLY A 450 -26.74 12.29 7.68
C GLY A 450 -26.54 13.64 8.38
N GLY A 451 -25.30 13.93 8.76
CA GLY A 451 -24.89 15.18 9.41
C GLY A 451 -24.73 15.10 10.93
N ASN A 452 -24.95 13.94 11.56
CA ASN A 452 -24.70 13.74 12.99
C ASN A 452 -23.37 13.01 13.26
N CYS A 453 -22.88 13.16 14.48
CA CYS A 453 -21.70 12.46 15.00
C CYS A 453 -21.77 12.35 16.52
N ASP A 454 -21.22 11.27 17.09
CA ASP A 454 -21.16 10.99 18.52
C ASP A 454 -19.80 10.38 18.87
N ASP A 455 -19.14 10.92 19.89
CA ASP A 455 -17.82 10.55 20.41
C ASP A 455 -17.86 9.93 21.81
N LYS A 456 -19.00 9.48 22.33
CA LYS A 456 -19.11 8.91 23.70
C LYS A 456 -18.48 7.53 23.89
N LYS A 457 -18.59 6.63 22.89
CA LYS A 457 -18.04 5.26 22.91
C LYS A 457 -16.85 5.11 21.96
N GLY A 458 -16.99 5.68 20.78
CA GLY A 458 -16.06 5.64 19.66
C GLY A 458 -16.40 6.79 18.73
N TYR A 459 -15.51 7.12 17.80
CA TYR A 459 -15.58 8.33 16.99
C TYR A 459 -16.55 8.20 15.80
N PHE A 460 -17.85 8.01 16.07
CA PHE A 460 -18.84 7.69 15.03
C PHE A 460 -19.31 8.95 14.30
N VAL A 461 -19.24 8.90 12.97
CA VAL A 461 -19.75 9.94 12.07
C VAL A 461 -20.67 9.30 11.05
N GLU A 462 -21.86 9.85 10.86
CA GLU A 462 -22.79 9.37 9.84
C GLU A 462 -22.27 9.65 8.42
N PRO A 463 -22.46 8.73 7.46
CA PRO A 463 -22.42 9.04 6.03
C PRO A 463 -23.25 10.29 5.75
N THR A 464 -22.61 11.35 5.26
CA THR A 464 -23.24 12.64 5.07
C THR A 464 -23.20 13.02 3.60
N ILE A 465 -24.35 13.35 3.03
CA ILE A 465 -24.48 13.82 1.65
C ILE A 465 -24.92 15.30 1.68
N ILE A 466 -24.17 16.15 1.00
CA ILE A 466 -24.34 17.60 0.98
C ILE A 466 -24.51 18.05 -0.47
N GLU A 467 -25.63 18.69 -0.77
CA GLU A 467 -25.90 19.35 -2.04
C GLU A 467 -25.31 20.77 -1.99
N THR A 468 -24.40 21.12 -2.91
CA THR A 468 -23.81 22.47 -3.02
C THR A 468 -24.34 23.21 -4.23
N ARG A 469 -24.59 24.52 -4.07
CA ARG A 469 -24.87 25.47 -5.16
C ARG A 469 -23.61 26.12 -5.72
N ASP A 470 -22.51 26.02 -5.00
CA ASP A 470 -21.21 26.60 -5.34
C ASP A 470 -20.20 25.46 -5.57
N PRO A 471 -19.72 25.25 -6.82
CA PRO A 471 -18.76 24.19 -7.11
C PRO A 471 -17.34 24.53 -6.65
N GLN A 472 -17.07 25.78 -6.29
CA GLN A 472 -15.78 26.28 -5.79
C GLN A 472 -15.76 26.43 -4.26
N ASP A 473 -16.85 26.08 -3.57
CA ASP A 473 -16.91 26.07 -2.10
C ASP A 473 -15.76 25.21 -1.53
N ALA A 474 -15.22 25.60 -0.37
CA ALA A 474 -14.13 24.91 0.29
C ALA A 474 -14.36 23.38 0.44
N ILE A 475 -15.62 22.94 0.59
CA ILE A 475 -15.98 21.52 0.68
C ILE A 475 -15.75 20.73 -0.62
N MET A 476 -15.68 21.42 -1.77
CA MET A 476 -15.33 20.85 -3.07
C MET A 476 -13.82 20.87 -3.34
N ASN A 477 -13.05 21.67 -2.59
CA ASN A 477 -11.61 21.85 -2.80
C ASN A 477 -10.75 21.05 -1.80
N GLU A 478 -11.09 21.10 -0.50
CA GLU A 478 -10.26 20.60 0.61
C GLU A 478 -10.54 19.14 0.99
N GLU A 479 -9.47 18.40 1.35
CA GLU A 479 -9.56 17.00 1.79
C GLU A 479 -10.13 16.90 3.22
N ILE A 480 -11.27 16.21 3.35
CA ILE A 480 -11.97 16.02 4.64
C ILE A 480 -11.47 14.77 5.37
N PHE A 481 -11.14 13.72 4.61
CA PHE A 481 -10.74 12.40 5.10
C PHE A 481 -11.73 11.84 6.15
N GLY A 482 -12.98 11.64 5.70
CA GLY A 482 -14.16 11.31 6.49
C GLY A 482 -15.38 11.04 5.57
N PRO A 483 -16.51 10.55 6.10
CA PRO A 483 -17.62 10.04 5.29
C PRO A 483 -18.54 11.16 4.81
N VAL A 484 -18.00 12.11 4.05
CA VAL A 484 -18.68 13.33 3.61
C VAL A 484 -18.58 13.48 2.09
N LEU A 485 -19.73 13.39 1.42
CA LEU A 485 -19.87 13.55 -0.03
C LEU A 485 -20.53 14.90 -0.33
N ALA A 486 -19.81 15.80 -1.00
CA ALA A 486 -20.40 16.98 -1.62
C ALA A 486 -20.90 16.64 -3.05
N VAL A 487 -22.04 17.19 -3.45
CA VAL A 487 -22.67 16.97 -4.76
C VAL A 487 -23.01 18.33 -5.37
N TYR A 488 -22.45 18.61 -6.55
CA TYR A 488 -22.80 19.74 -7.39
C TYR A 488 -23.68 19.27 -8.56
N VAL A 489 -24.83 19.92 -8.72
CA VAL A 489 -25.79 19.63 -9.79
C VAL A 489 -25.59 20.65 -10.90
N TYR A 490 -25.46 20.20 -12.15
CA TYR A 490 -25.16 21.06 -13.28
C TYR A 490 -26.20 20.90 -14.41
N PRO A 491 -26.47 21.94 -15.24
CA PRO A 491 -27.38 21.81 -16.38
C PRO A 491 -26.77 20.90 -17.45
N GLU A 492 -27.45 19.83 -17.86
CA GLU A 492 -26.85 18.74 -18.65
C GLU A 492 -26.02 19.17 -19.89
N LYS A 493 -26.44 20.23 -20.57
CA LYS A 493 -25.77 20.86 -21.72
C LYS A 493 -24.38 21.41 -21.44
N ASP A 494 -24.10 21.82 -20.20
CA ASP A 494 -22.90 22.55 -19.77
C ASP A 494 -21.79 21.58 -19.28
N TYR A 495 -21.84 20.30 -19.68
CA TYR A 495 -20.90 19.28 -19.19
C TYR A 495 -19.44 19.57 -19.54
N ARG A 496 -19.16 20.27 -20.64
CA ARG A 496 -17.80 20.64 -21.08
C ARG A 496 -17.17 21.69 -20.17
N GLU A 497 -18.00 22.57 -19.64
CA GLU A 497 -17.66 23.57 -18.64
C GLU A 497 -17.38 22.86 -17.32
N VAL A 498 -18.18 21.83 -16.99
CA VAL A 498 -17.98 20.99 -15.79
C VAL A 498 -16.71 20.14 -15.86
N LEU A 499 -16.34 19.56 -17.00
CA LEU A 499 -15.06 18.87 -17.16
C LEU A 499 -13.87 19.80 -16.88
N ARG A 500 -13.92 21.05 -17.39
CA ARG A 500 -12.90 22.07 -17.14
C ARG A 500 -12.88 22.56 -15.68
N LEU A 501 -14.05 22.70 -15.07
CA LEU A 501 -14.24 23.01 -13.65
C LEU A 501 -13.66 21.91 -12.74
N ILE A 502 -13.88 20.63 -13.05
CA ILE A 502 -13.35 19.49 -12.27
C ILE A 502 -11.81 19.52 -12.21
N ASP A 503 -11.15 19.85 -13.32
CA ASP A 503 -9.71 20.01 -13.39
C ASP A 503 -9.23 21.23 -12.60
N ALA A 504 -9.96 22.34 -12.60
CA ALA A 504 -9.57 23.60 -11.95
C ALA A 504 -9.91 23.71 -10.45
N THR A 505 -10.94 23.00 -9.94
CA THR A 505 -11.50 23.21 -8.58
C THR A 505 -10.52 22.95 -7.44
N SER A 506 -9.60 21.98 -7.59
CA SER A 506 -8.78 21.47 -6.48
C SER A 506 -7.32 21.27 -6.90
N PRO A 507 -6.34 21.55 -5.99
CA PRO A 507 -4.93 21.35 -6.28
C PRO A 507 -4.50 19.87 -6.27
N TYR A 508 -5.37 18.94 -5.89
CA TYR A 508 -5.12 17.50 -5.86
C TYR A 508 -5.43 16.84 -7.21
N ALA A 509 -4.76 15.72 -7.52
CA ALA A 509 -5.00 14.92 -8.73
C ALA A 509 -4.69 13.42 -8.52
N LEU A 510 -5.33 12.82 -7.50
CA LEU A 510 -5.11 11.41 -7.15
C LEU A 510 -6.03 10.47 -7.93
N THR A 511 -7.31 10.35 -7.56
CA THR A 511 -8.29 9.55 -8.32
C THR A 511 -9.46 10.37 -8.85
N GLY A 512 -10.10 9.84 -9.89
CA GLY A 512 -11.30 10.42 -10.50
C GLY A 512 -12.02 9.39 -11.37
N ALA A 513 -13.35 9.46 -11.42
CA ALA A 513 -14.18 8.55 -12.20
C ALA A 513 -15.12 9.30 -13.13
N VAL A 514 -15.35 8.73 -14.32
CA VAL A 514 -16.36 9.17 -15.30
C VAL A 514 -17.36 8.05 -15.54
N PHE A 515 -18.65 8.35 -15.33
CA PHE A 515 -19.75 7.44 -15.64
C PHE A 515 -20.47 7.94 -16.91
N ALA A 516 -20.42 7.15 -17.98
CA ALA A 516 -20.98 7.47 -19.29
C ALA A 516 -21.11 6.21 -20.16
N LYS A 517 -22.03 6.20 -21.12
CA LYS A 517 -22.14 5.18 -22.19
C LYS A 517 -21.89 5.76 -23.60
N ASP A 518 -21.53 7.04 -23.68
CA ASP A 518 -21.19 7.69 -24.95
C ASP A 518 -19.66 7.77 -25.06
N GLU A 519 -19.09 6.98 -25.96
CA GLU A 519 -17.64 6.90 -26.18
C GLU A 519 -17.02 8.26 -26.52
N LYS A 520 -17.74 9.17 -27.20
CA LYS A 520 -17.22 10.51 -27.50
C LYS A 520 -17.05 11.35 -26.24
N VAL A 521 -17.96 11.18 -25.28
CA VAL A 521 -17.88 11.85 -23.98
C VAL A 521 -16.81 11.21 -23.10
N ILE A 522 -16.59 9.89 -23.22
CA ILE A 522 -15.49 9.18 -22.56
C ILE A 522 -14.14 9.68 -23.09
N ASP A 523 -13.97 9.77 -24.42
CA ASP A 523 -12.74 10.30 -25.06
C ASP A 523 -12.49 11.77 -24.72
N GLU A 524 -13.53 12.62 -24.79
CA GLU A 524 -13.42 14.05 -24.47
C GLU A 524 -13.09 14.25 -22.98
N ALA A 525 -13.78 13.56 -22.07
CA ALA A 525 -13.49 13.64 -20.64
C ALA A 525 -12.10 13.10 -20.31
N SER A 526 -11.66 12.00 -20.92
CA SER A 526 -10.32 11.43 -20.72
C SER A 526 -9.20 12.34 -21.26
N SER A 527 -9.52 13.16 -22.27
CA SER A 527 -8.62 14.16 -22.82
C SER A 527 -8.53 15.41 -21.92
N VAL A 528 -9.66 15.94 -21.46
CA VAL A 528 -9.72 17.14 -20.59
C VAL A 528 -9.20 16.85 -19.18
N LEU A 529 -9.58 15.71 -18.59
CA LEU A 529 -9.25 15.32 -17.21
C LEU A 529 -7.91 14.59 -17.08
N ARG A 530 -7.10 14.53 -18.15
CA ARG A 530 -5.83 13.80 -18.22
C ARG A 530 -4.86 14.09 -17.08
N ASN A 531 -4.90 15.31 -16.54
CA ASN A 531 -4.06 15.76 -15.42
C ASN A 531 -4.84 15.94 -14.10
N ALA A 532 -6.14 15.62 -14.07
CA ALA A 532 -7.02 15.74 -12.88
C ALA A 532 -7.00 14.49 -11.99
N ALA A 533 -6.53 13.34 -12.51
CA ALA A 533 -6.39 12.10 -11.76
C ALA A 533 -5.23 11.25 -12.29
N GLY A 534 -4.30 10.87 -11.42
CA GLY A 534 -3.25 9.89 -11.74
C GLY A 534 -3.75 8.44 -11.82
N ASN A 535 -4.91 8.17 -11.24
CA ASN A 535 -5.68 6.93 -11.40
C ASN A 535 -7.12 7.29 -11.81
N TYR A 536 -7.37 7.21 -13.12
CA TYR A 536 -8.64 7.57 -13.76
C TYR A 536 -9.47 6.32 -14.06
N TYR A 537 -10.77 6.37 -13.77
CA TYR A 537 -11.70 5.25 -13.86
C TYR A 537 -12.86 5.58 -14.80
N ILE A 538 -13.34 4.58 -15.57
CA ILE A 538 -14.51 4.70 -16.44
C ILE A 538 -15.55 3.67 -15.97
N ASN A 539 -16.76 4.14 -15.67
CA ASN A 539 -17.90 3.35 -15.18
C ASN A 539 -17.70 2.51 -13.91
N ASP A 540 -16.63 2.77 -13.14
CA ASP A 540 -16.38 2.19 -11.80
C ASP A 540 -15.98 3.28 -10.80
N LYS A 541 -16.03 2.96 -9.51
CA LYS A 541 -15.70 3.85 -8.39
C LYS A 541 -14.22 4.26 -8.38
N SER A 542 -13.94 5.48 -7.91
CA SER A 542 -12.58 6.05 -7.83
C SER A 542 -11.64 5.42 -6.79
N THR A 543 -11.90 4.21 -6.29
CA THR A 543 -11.20 3.56 -5.16
C THR A 543 -10.86 2.10 -5.44
N GLY A 544 -9.91 1.54 -4.69
CA GLY A 544 -9.63 0.09 -4.72
C GLY A 544 -8.82 -0.35 -5.93
N SER A 545 -7.80 0.42 -6.29
CA SER A 545 -6.71 0.00 -7.15
C SER A 545 -6.08 -1.30 -6.66
N ILE A 546 -5.93 -2.27 -7.54
CA ILE A 546 -5.26 -3.54 -7.28
C ILE A 546 -3.81 -3.45 -7.77
N VAL A 547 -2.87 -3.93 -6.96
CA VAL A 547 -1.43 -3.96 -7.27
C VAL A 547 -1.18 -4.67 -8.61
N ALA A 548 -0.24 -4.15 -9.39
CA ALA A 548 0.07 -4.54 -10.77
C ALA A 548 -1.05 -4.42 -11.82
N GLN A 549 -2.30 -4.14 -11.41
CA GLN A 549 -3.41 -3.88 -12.34
C GLN A 549 -3.67 -2.39 -12.53
N GLN A 550 -3.74 -1.60 -11.45
CA GLN A 550 -3.86 -0.15 -11.49
C GLN A 550 -2.84 0.53 -10.55
N PRO A 551 -1.53 0.56 -10.89
CA PRO A 551 -0.49 1.20 -10.08
C PRO A 551 -0.92 2.57 -9.55
N PHE A 552 -0.79 2.75 -8.24
CA PHE A 552 -1.47 3.83 -7.53
C PHE A 552 -0.57 5.06 -7.37
N GLY A 553 -1.12 6.26 -7.56
CA GLY A 553 -0.44 7.51 -7.26
C GLY A 553 -0.92 8.69 -8.12
N GLY A 554 -0.64 9.91 -7.67
CA GLY A 554 -1.14 11.13 -8.30
C GLY A 554 -0.17 12.31 -8.23
N ALA A 555 -0.36 13.26 -9.15
CA ALA A 555 0.50 14.44 -9.29
C ALA A 555 -0.12 15.70 -8.62
N ARG A 556 0.34 16.89 -8.99
CA ARG A 556 -0.04 18.17 -8.38
C ARG A 556 0.23 18.16 -6.85
N ALA A 557 -0.75 18.48 -6.01
CA ALA A 557 -0.63 18.38 -4.55
C ALA A 557 -0.77 16.94 -4.01
N SER A 558 -1.15 15.97 -4.85
CA SER A 558 -1.36 14.58 -4.41
C SER A 558 -0.10 13.76 -4.26
N GLY A 559 1.04 14.17 -4.82
CA GLY A 559 2.30 13.48 -4.57
C GLY A 559 3.35 13.59 -5.66
N THR A 560 4.39 12.76 -5.52
CA THR A 560 5.47 12.57 -6.49
C THR A 560 5.14 11.55 -7.58
N ASN A 561 4.05 10.76 -7.42
CA ASN A 561 3.55 9.81 -8.41
C ASN A 561 4.59 8.73 -8.82
N ASP A 562 5.38 8.23 -7.85
CA ASP A 562 6.35 7.14 -8.07
C ASP A 562 5.69 5.76 -8.40
N LYS A 563 4.35 5.73 -8.46
CA LYS A 563 3.50 4.57 -8.79
C LYS A 563 3.79 3.28 -8.00
N PRO A 564 3.71 3.29 -6.66
CA PRO A 564 3.66 2.05 -5.86
C PRO A 564 2.65 1.03 -6.42
N GLY A 565 3.08 -0.23 -6.45
CA GLY A 565 2.33 -1.33 -7.06
C GLY A 565 2.47 -1.42 -8.58
N GLY A 566 3.35 -0.62 -9.20
CA GLY A 566 3.82 -0.80 -10.58
C GLY A 566 5.32 -1.13 -10.65
N PRO A 567 5.80 -1.62 -11.81
CA PRO A 567 7.18 -2.11 -11.97
C PRO A 567 8.26 -1.03 -11.80
N HIS A 568 7.90 0.25 -11.87
CA HIS A 568 8.85 1.36 -11.78
C HIS A 568 9.17 1.78 -10.34
N TYR A 569 8.32 1.45 -9.35
CA TYR A 569 8.49 1.93 -7.97
C TYR A 569 9.78 1.43 -7.32
N VAL A 570 10.26 0.23 -7.69
CA VAL A 570 11.55 -0.29 -7.22
C VAL A 570 12.77 0.52 -7.70
N LEU A 571 12.67 1.20 -8.86
CA LEU A 571 13.74 2.07 -9.39
C LEU A 571 14.04 3.24 -8.45
N ARG A 572 13.03 3.72 -7.71
CA ARG A 572 13.17 4.84 -6.77
C ARG A 572 14.17 4.52 -5.65
N TRP A 573 14.37 3.23 -5.33
CA TRP A 573 15.17 2.74 -4.22
C TRP A 573 16.50 2.09 -4.61
N THR A 574 16.93 2.24 -5.88
CA THR A 574 18.24 1.77 -6.36
C THR A 574 19.06 2.88 -7.01
N SER A 575 20.38 2.83 -6.85
CA SER A 575 21.35 3.73 -7.49
C SER A 575 22.25 2.93 -8.43
N PRO A 576 21.88 2.73 -9.71
CA PRO A 576 22.59 1.82 -10.59
C PRO A 576 24.07 2.18 -10.79
N GLN A 577 24.91 1.17 -11.07
CA GLN A 577 26.31 1.35 -11.45
C GLN A 577 26.59 0.56 -12.73
N THR A 578 26.97 1.27 -13.80
CA THR A 578 27.48 0.63 -15.02
C THR A 578 28.95 0.25 -14.82
N VAL A 579 29.27 -1.02 -15.02
CA VAL A 579 30.63 -1.57 -15.04
C VAL A 579 30.96 -1.95 -16.47
N LYS A 580 31.94 -1.28 -17.08
CA LYS A 580 32.55 -1.71 -18.35
C LYS A 580 33.84 -2.47 -18.05
N ARG A 581 33.96 -3.68 -18.60
CA ARG A 581 35.19 -4.47 -18.62
C ARG A 581 35.68 -4.62 -20.06
N THR A 582 36.73 -3.87 -20.40
CA THR A 582 37.45 -4.08 -21.65
C THR A 582 38.35 -5.31 -21.54
N HIS A 583 38.35 -6.16 -22.57
CA HIS A 583 39.13 -7.40 -22.64
C HIS A 583 40.38 -7.26 -23.55
N VAL A 584 40.40 -6.24 -24.42
CA VAL A 584 41.56 -5.86 -25.26
C VAL A 584 42.14 -4.54 -24.73
N PRO A 585 43.34 -4.54 -24.10
CA PRO A 585 43.95 -3.32 -23.57
C PRO A 585 44.27 -2.28 -24.65
N LEU A 586 44.22 -1.00 -24.30
CA LEU A 586 44.78 0.08 -25.13
C LEU A 586 46.30 0.09 -24.97
N THR A 587 47.02 -0.07 -26.08
CA THR A 587 48.49 -0.06 -26.12
C THR A 587 49.08 1.29 -26.57
N GLU A 588 48.26 2.14 -27.19
CA GLU A 588 48.65 3.44 -27.74
C GLU A 588 47.65 4.53 -27.33
N TRP A 589 48.12 5.77 -27.26
CA TRP A 589 47.30 6.96 -26.99
C TRP A 589 46.91 7.74 -28.25
N LYS A 590 47.61 7.50 -29.37
CA LYS A 590 47.29 8.08 -30.67
C LYS A 590 46.01 7.49 -31.24
N TYR A 591 45.34 8.27 -32.08
CA TYR A 591 44.30 7.79 -32.98
C TYR A 591 44.87 7.58 -34.40
N PRO A 592 44.35 6.64 -35.21
CA PRO A 592 44.88 6.35 -36.54
C PRO A 592 44.94 7.53 -37.52
N TYR A 593 44.20 8.62 -37.29
CA TYR A 593 44.24 9.83 -38.12
C TYR A 593 45.45 10.74 -37.83
N MET A 594 46.23 10.46 -36.77
CA MET A 594 47.30 11.35 -36.28
C MET A 594 48.67 11.11 -36.94
N GLY A 595 48.83 10.00 -37.68
CA GLY A 595 50.12 9.50 -38.19
C GLY A 595 50.94 8.79 -37.12
#